data_AF-A0A439RUX7-F1
#
_entry.id   AF-A0A439RUX7-F1
#
_cell.length_a   1.000
_cell.length_b   1.000
_cell.length_c   1.000
_cell.angle_alpha   90.00
_cell.angle_beta   90.00
_cell.angle_gamma   90.00
#
_symmetry.space_group_name_H-M   'P 1'
#
loop_
_entity.id
_entity.type
_entity.pdbx_description
1 polymer ?
#
loop_
_entity_poly.entity_id
_entity_poly.type
_entity_poly.pdbx_seq_one_letter_code
_entity_poly.pdbx_strand_id
1 'polypeptide(L)'
;MFITVAKIGRNRPCPCGSGKKYKRCHGLLLGTGSPSPPLKLKKIFELDKKTNTGAAEILRIQQQGHGNQIESFEHEGQRFVVAGQSIYHSSKWKTFIDFLSTYILRELSKEWFTAEAAKPIDQRNTISMWLDEIKSQEVARGSKPGEVQHITITGAACCFFGLAYNLYLLDHNAELQKRYLDRLQNNGNLQGAYYELLVANVLIRAGFALELEDETDIRQKHCEFSATSKRTGRKYWVEAKMRGVCGLLGRTDKDGVSPKERDPTSRMTTHIAEALGKPAEDERLIFVDLNADVETTPTGEPAWMAKAVRRLDSRERNLSDGQTAYVFVTNLAFHRYLSNDTVGRETLAYGLGLPDFSKPGYRRILDMYRNKQKHIDAYDVMAALQTYPCIPSTFDGSLPSEAFGGIRSLKIGETYFFDNIEGGVLAKVTGAIMDEPEKLAYVTVITPENQSFTIAHPVTDEQMEDYRRHPNVFFGEVNRNGAGTNNPLEFFEWMLGVYTEYPKSNMLRELSSHPDIEAFKTLSQPELAEALAEIRTVQTVQKANPGSLLSQDV
;
A
#
# COMPACT_ATOMS: atom_id res chain seq x y z
N MET A 1 -51.06 -39.13 -27.45
CA MET A 1 -52.30 -38.45 -27.90
C MET A 1 -52.19 -36.99 -27.49
N PHE A 2 -51.63 -36.13 -28.36
CA PHE A 2 -51.43 -34.71 -28.03
C PHE A 2 -52.69 -33.93 -28.44
N ILE A 3 -53.39 -33.37 -27.46
CA ILE A 3 -54.46 -32.41 -27.71
C ILE A 3 -53.81 -31.08 -28.12
N THR A 4 -53.89 -30.76 -29.40
CA THR A 4 -53.49 -29.45 -29.94
C THR A 4 -54.52 -28.40 -29.53
N VAL A 5 -54.16 -27.53 -28.58
CA VAL A 5 -54.94 -26.32 -28.28
C VAL A 5 -54.72 -25.31 -29.42
N ALA A 6 -55.79 -24.97 -30.13
CA ALA A 6 -55.77 -24.06 -31.26
C ALA A 6 -55.26 -22.66 -30.85
N LYS A 7 -54.27 -22.13 -31.57
CA LYS A 7 -53.72 -20.77 -31.35
C LYS A 7 -54.80 -19.71 -31.57
N ILE A 8 -55.18 -19.00 -30.51
CA ILE A 8 -56.09 -17.86 -30.59
C ILE A 8 -55.40 -16.69 -31.28
N GLY A 9 -56.04 -16.15 -32.34
CA GLY A 9 -55.50 -15.00 -33.08
C GLY A 9 -55.43 -13.72 -32.24
N ARG A 10 -54.27 -13.05 -32.22
CA ARG A 10 -53.95 -11.87 -31.38
C ARG A 10 -55.00 -10.74 -31.35
N ASN A 11 -55.76 -10.51 -32.42
CA ASN A 11 -56.74 -9.42 -32.47
C ASN A 11 -58.18 -9.82 -32.13
N ARG A 12 -58.47 -11.12 -31.91
CA ARG A 12 -59.79 -11.62 -31.49
C ARG A 12 -60.12 -11.16 -30.06
N PRO A 13 -61.39 -11.08 -29.64
CA PRO A 13 -61.75 -10.88 -28.24
C PRO A 13 -61.12 -11.97 -27.35
N CYS A 14 -60.68 -11.58 -26.15
CA CYS A 14 -60.03 -12.47 -25.22
C CYS A 14 -61.07 -13.43 -24.59
N PRO A 15 -60.81 -14.75 -24.56
CA PRO A 15 -61.77 -15.74 -24.07
C PRO A 15 -62.08 -15.64 -22.57
N CYS A 16 -61.34 -14.82 -21.81
CA CYS A 16 -61.61 -14.57 -20.39
C CYS A 16 -62.83 -13.67 -20.12
N GLY A 17 -63.61 -13.32 -21.15
CA GLY A 17 -64.83 -12.51 -21.01
C GLY A 17 -64.61 -11.01 -20.78
N SER A 18 -63.38 -10.51 -20.83
CA SER A 18 -63.06 -9.10 -20.50
C SER A 18 -63.50 -8.06 -21.54
N GLY A 19 -64.05 -8.49 -22.68
CA GLY A 19 -64.38 -7.62 -23.83
C GLY A 19 -63.17 -7.03 -24.57
N LYS A 20 -61.94 -7.20 -24.07
CA LYS A 20 -60.70 -6.69 -24.70
C LYS A 20 -60.16 -7.64 -25.76
N LYS A 21 -59.42 -7.12 -26.76
CA LYS A 21 -58.69 -7.96 -27.74
C LYS A 21 -57.61 -8.80 -27.04
N TYR A 22 -57.39 -10.05 -27.46
CA TYR A 22 -56.50 -11.03 -26.85
C TYR A 22 -55.10 -10.46 -26.62
N LYS A 23 -54.48 -9.79 -27.61
CA LYS A 23 -53.16 -9.16 -27.48
C LYS A 23 -53.05 -8.04 -26.44
N ARG A 24 -54.16 -7.47 -25.96
CA ARG A 24 -54.20 -6.43 -24.93
C ARG A 24 -54.74 -6.97 -23.59
N CYS A 25 -54.84 -8.29 -23.48
CA CYS A 25 -55.29 -9.00 -22.30
C CYS A 25 -54.38 -10.23 -22.14
N HIS A 26 -54.88 -11.46 -22.21
CA HIS A 26 -54.07 -12.66 -21.98
C HIS A 26 -53.06 -13.02 -23.09
N GLY A 27 -53.22 -12.44 -24.28
CA GLY A 27 -52.24 -12.51 -25.38
C GLY A 27 -51.22 -11.37 -25.36
N LEU A 28 -51.16 -10.60 -24.27
CA LEU A 28 -50.09 -9.64 -24.00
C LEU A 28 -48.82 -10.44 -23.71
N LEU A 29 -48.16 -10.90 -24.77
CA LEU A 29 -46.78 -11.35 -24.72
C LEU A 29 -45.94 -10.14 -24.31
N LEU A 30 -45.64 -10.04 -23.01
CA LEU A 30 -44.50 -9.29 -22.52
C LEU A 30 -43.27 -9.88 -23.20
N GLY A 31 -42.80 -9.22 -24.25
CA GLY A 31 -41.69 -9.71 -25.04
C GLY A 31 -41.16 -8.63 -25.98
N THR A 32 -40.18 -7.86 -25.51
CA THR A 32 -38.76 -8.21 -25.74
C THR A 32 -37.97 -7.86 -24.48
N GLY A 33 -37.98 -8.79 -23.52
CA GLY A 33 -36.99 -8.85 -22.46
C GLY A 33 -35.77 -9.59 -22.98
N SER A 34 -34.65 -8.89 -23.10
CA SER A 34 -33.35 -9.51 -22.81
C SER A 34 -33.32 -9.88 -21.31
N PRO A 35 -32.50 -10.84 -20.88
CA PRO A 35 -32.45 -11.25 -19.48
C PRO A 35 -32.24 -10.01 -18.63
N SER A 36 -33.03 -9.90 -17.56
CA SER A 36 -32.88 -8.85 -16.56
C SER A 36 -31.39 -8.65 -16.28
N PRO A 37 -30.90 -7.39 -16.24
CA PRO A 37 -29.65 -7.09 -15.55
C PRO A 37 -29.75 -7.68 -14.13
N PRO A 38 -28.62 -7.91 -13.43
CA PRO A 38 -28.68 -8.26 -12.02
C PRO A 38 -29.60 -7.24 -11.33
N LEU A 39 -30.28 -7.66 -10.24
CA LEU A 39 -30.92 -6.76 -9.28
C LEU A 39 -30.36 -5.36 -9.49
N LYS A 40 -31.17 -4.40 -9.95
CA LYS A 40 -30.81 -3.01 -9.70
C LYS A 40 -30.69 -2.99 -8.19
N LEU A 41 -29.46 -3.13 -7.71
CA LEU A 41 -28.99 -2.64 -6.45
C LEU A 41 -29.45 -1.19 -6.49
N LYS A 42 -30.69 -0.96 -6.07
CA LYS A 42 -30.99 0.23 -5.29
C LYS A 42 -29.87 0.21 -4.30
N LYS A 43 -29.01 1.20 -4.43
CA LYS A 43 -27.88 1.49 -3.58
C LYS A 43 -28.40 1.42 -2.14
N ILE A 44 -28.43 0.22 -1.55
CA ILE A 44 -28.46 0.03 -0.11
C ILE A 44 -26.99 0.20 0.26
N PHE A 45 -26.50 1.41 0.05
CA PHE A 45 -25.38 1.93 0.80
C PHE A 45 -25.99 2.86 1.82
N GLU A 46 -26.62 2.27 2.83
CA GLU A 46 -26.09 2.53 4.16
C GLU A 46 -24.92 1.51 4.27
N LEU A 47 -23.80 1.66 3.53
CA LEU A 47 -22.61 2.31 4.09
C LEU A 47 -23.02 2.92 5.41
N ASP A 48 -23.01 2.05 6.42
CA ASP A 48 -22.93 2.44 7.80
C ASP A 48 -22.03 3.66 7.79
N LYS A 49 -22.58 4.82 8.19
CA LYS A 49 -21.83 6.05 8.36
C LYS A 49 -20.83 5.77 9.49
N LYS A 50 -19.83 4.91 9.25
CA LYS A 50 -18.60 4.86 10.00
C LYS A 50 -18.04 6.24 9.82
N THR A 51 -18.21 7.03 10.88
CA THR A 51 -17.55 8.27 11.20
C THR A 51 -16.37 8.51 10.26
N ASN A 52 -16.62 9.20 9.15
CA ASN A 52 -15.62 9.50 8.13
C ASN A 52 -14.74 10.65 8.64
N THR A 53 -14.05 10.38 9.75
CA THR A 53 -13.08 11.29 10.34
C THR A 53 -11.80 11.21 9.52
N GLY A 54 -11.01 12.28 9.49
CA GLY A 54 -9.69 12.25 8.83
C GLY A 54 -8.78 11.13 9.36
N ALA A 55 -8.95 10.71 10.61
CA ALA A 55 -8.18 9.62 11.21
C ALA A 55 -8.54 8.24 10.63
N ALA A 56 -9.82 7.97 10.36
CA ALA A 56 -10.25 6.72 9.73
C ALA A 56 -9.67 6.57 8.31
N GLU A 57 -9.67 7.65 7.53
CA GLU A 57 -9.06 7.63 6.19
C GLU A 57 -7.53 7.51 6.25
N ILE A 58 -6.85 8.19 7.18
CA ILE A 58 -5.41 8.01 7.39
C ILE A 58 -5.09 6.56 7.76
N LEU A 59 -5.87 5.94 8.64
CA LEU A 59 -5.69 4.55 9.02
C LEU A 59 -5.88 3.60 7.82
N ARG A 60 -6.92 3.84 7.01
CA ARG A 60 -7.16 3.10 5.76
C ARG A 60 -5.98 3.26 4.80
N ILE A 61 -5.46 4.47 4.60
CA ILE A 61 -4.27 4.74 3.76
C ILE A 61 -3.05 3.99 4.31
N GLN A 62 -2.81 4.02 5.62
CA GLN A 62 -1.66 3.34 6.24
C GLN A 62 -1.73 1.81 6.04
N GLN A 63 -2.94 1.23 6.03
CA GLN A 63 -3.14 -0.20 5.84
C GLN A 63 -3.18 -0.62 4.36
N GLN A 64 -3.85 0.15 3.50
CA GLN A 64 -4.21 -0.24 2.12
C GLN A 64 -3.47 0.57 1.04
N GLY A 65 -2.75 1.63 1.42
CA GLY A 65 -2.16 2.61 0.51
C GLY A 65 -3.18 3.58 -0.11
N HIS A 66 -2.71 4.37 -1.06
CA HIS A 66 -3.48 5.39 -1.79
C HIS A 66 -4.24 4.85 -3.02
N GLY A 67 -4.24 3.53 -3.22
CA GLY A 67 -5.10 2.87 -4.19
C GLY A 67 -6.59 3.01 -3.82
N ASN A 68 -7.45 2.55 -4.71
CA ASN A 68 -8.87 2.37 -4.44
C ASN A 68 -9.03 1.51 -3.18
N GLN A 69 -9.90 1.96 -2.27
CA GLN A 69 -10.22 1.22 -1.06
C GLN A 69 -10.75 -0.17 -1.40
N ILE A 70 -10.51 -1.13 -0.50
CA ILE A 70 -11.12 -2.45 -0.62
C ILE A 70 -12.64 -2.30 -0.45
N GLU A 71 -13.39 -2.68 -1.48
CA GLU A 71 -14.85 -2.64 -1.45
C GLU A 71 -15.39 -4.02 -1.04
N SER A 72 -15.98 -4.08 0.16
CA SER A 72 -16.53 -5.31 0.73
C SER A 72 -17.81 -5.03 1.51
N PHE A 73 -18.72 -6.00 1.52
CA PHE A 73 -19.92 -5.97 2.37
C PHE A 73 -20.35 -7.40 2.76
N GLU A 74 -21.20 -7.52 3.78
CA GLU A 74 -21.79 -8.79 4.19
C GLU A 74 -23.29 -8.82 3.92
N HIS A 75 -23.78 -9.96 3.43
CA HIS A 75 -25.21 -10.21 3.23
C HIS A 75 -25.50 -11.70 3.40
N GLU A 76 -26.52 -12.04 4.19
CA GLU A 76 -26.94 -13.43 4.48
C GLU A 76 -25.79 -14.35 4.92
N GLY A 77 -24.86 -13.84 5.74
CA GLY A 77 -23.71 -14.60 6.25
C GLY A 77 -22.62 -14.88 5.19
N GLN A 78 -22.68 -14.23 4.03
CA GLN A 78 -21.63 -14.24 3.03
C GLN A 78 -20.97 -12.88 2.93
N ARG A 79 -19.64 -12.88 2.80
CA ARG A 79 -18.85 -11.70 2.48
C ARG A 79 -18.71 -11.58 0.97
N PHE A 80 -18.95 -10.39 0.44
CA PHE A 80 -18.77 -10.01 -0.95
C PHE A 80 -17.60 -9.04 -1.06
N VAL A 81 -16.74 -9.23 -2.06
CA VAL A 81 -15.55 -8.41 -2.31
C VAL A 81 -15.50 -8.06 -3.80
N VAL A 82 -15.28 -6.79 -4.11
CA VAL A 82 -15.10 -6.32 -5.49
C VAL A 82 -13.62 -6.37 -5.86
N ALA A 83 -13.32 -6.91 -7.04
CA ALA A 83 -12.03 -6.77 -7.72
C ALA A 83 -12.29 -6.46 -9.19
N GLY A 84 -11.86 -5.28 -9.62
CA GLY A 84 -12.12 -4.77 -10.97
C GLY A 84 -13.61 -4.75 -11.30
N GLN A 85 -14.00 -5.46 -12.35
CA GLN A 85 -15.42 -5.58 -12.78
C GLN A 85 -16.14 -6.79 -12.17
N SER A 86 -15.46 -7.56 -11.32
CA SER A 86 -15.94 -8.82 -10.76
C SER A 86 -16.31 -8.69 -9.28
N ILE A 87 -17.33 -9.45 -8.88
CA ILE A 87 -17.71 -9.61 -7.47
C ILE A 87 -17.46 -11.06 -7.07
N TYR A 88 -16.71 -11.24 -6.00
CA TYR A 88 -16.40 -12.53 -5.41
C TYR A 88 -17.17 -12.65 -4.09
N HIS A 89 -17.61 -13.85 -3.72
CA HIS A 89 -18.26 -14.04 -2.43
C HIS A 89 -17.90 -15.38 -1.76
N SER A 90 -17.94 -15.40 -0.43
CA SER A 90 -17.77 -16.60 0.39
C SER A 90 -18.27 -16.37 1.81
N SER A 91 -18.84 -17.40 2.44
CA SER A 91 -19.13 -17.41 3.88
C SER A 91 -17.90 -17.72 4.74
N LYS A 92 -16.76 -18.06 4.11
CA LYS A 92 -15.54 -18.47 4.81
C LYS A 92 -14.53 -17.35 5.03
N TRP A 93 -14.72 -16.19 4.41
CA TRP A 93 -13.75 -15.09 4.49
C TRP A 93 -13.98 -14.27 5.75
N LYS A 94 -13.05 -14.37 6.69
CA LYS A 94 -13.01 -13.59 7.92
C LYS A 94 -12.01 -12.44 7.82
N THR A 95 -10.90 -12.69 7.16
CA THR A 95 -9.81 -11.75 6.90
C THR A 95 -9.67 -11.49 5.40
N PHE A 96 -9.04 -10.37 5.05
CA PHE A 96 -8.75 -10.08 3.63
C PHE A 96 -7.81 -11.12 3.01
N ILE A 97 -6.93 -11.72 3.81
CA ILE A 97 -6.04 -12.82 3.39
C ILE A 97 -6.83 -14.07 2.97
N ASP A 98 -7.96 -14.38 3.61
CA ASP A 98 -8.82 -15.50 3.20
C ASP A 98 -9.38 -15.30 1.79
N PHE A 99 -9.76 -14.06 1.48
CA PHE A 99 -10.16 -13.65 0.15
C PHE A 99 -8.99 -13.76 -0.83
N LEU A 100 -7.82 -13.18 -0.52
CA LEU A 100 -6.64 -13.24 -1.39
C LEU A 100 -6.23 -14.68 -1.73
N SER A 101 -6.29 -15.58 -0.74
CA SER A 101 -6.05 -17.01 -0.92
C SER A 101 -6.98 -17.62 -1.97
N THR A 102 -8.27 -17.24 -1.93
CA THR A 102 -9.27 -17.74 -2.87
C THR A 102 -9.12 -17.07 -4.24
N TYR A 103 -8.79 -15.78 -4.25
CA TYR A 103 -8.64 -14.95 -5.43
C TYR A 103 -7.53 -15.47 -6.34
N ILE A 104 -6.30 -15.64 -5.83
CA ILE A 104 -5.17 -16.13 -6.64
C ILE A 104 -5.41 -17.55 -7.18
N LEU A 105 -6.04 -18.44 -6.41
CA LEU A 105 -6.40 -19.78 -6.86
C LEU A 105 -7.44 -19.76 -8.00
N ARG A 106 -8.29 -18.72 -8.05
CA ARG A 106 -9.27 -18.54 -9.11
C ARG A 106 -8.64 -17.93 -10.36
N GLU A 107 -7.86 -16.87 -10.20
CA GLU A 107 -7.21 -16.18 -11.32
C GLU A 107 -6.19 -17.06 -12.05
N LEU A 108 -5.38 -17.84 -11.31
CA LEU A 108 -4.43 -18.78 -11.91
C LEU A 108 -5.03 -20.18 -12.19
N SER A 109 -6.34 -20.37 -11.99
CA SER A 109 -7.07 -21.65 -12.09
C SER A 109 -6.65 -22.72 -11.06
N LYS A 110 -7.67 -23.30 -10.39
CA LYS A 110 -7.49 -24.42 -9.45
C LYS A 110 -6.98 -25.68 -10.16
N GLU A 111 -7.42 -25.89 -11.40
CA GLU A 111 -7.02 -27.01 -12.25
C GLU A 111 -5.52 -26.92 -12.57
N TRP A 112 -5.02 -25.72 -12.85
CA TRP A 112 -3.58 -25.49 -13.03
C TRP A 112 -2.79 -25.79 -11.76
N PHE A 113 -3.19 -25.27 -10.60
CA PHE A 113 -2.54 -25.60 -9.33
C PHE A 113 -2.56 -27.11 -9.03
N THR A 114 -3.65 -27.79 -9.36
CA THR A 114 -3.76 -29.25 -9.20
C THR A 114 -2.78 -29.98 -10.12
N ALA A 115 -2.65 -29.52 -11.37
CA ALA A 115 -1.67 -30.06 -12.31
C ALA A 115 -0.23 -29.80 -11.88
N GLU A 116 0.10 -28.61 -11.37
CA GLU A 116 1.41 -28.29 -10.81
C GLU A 116 1.74 -29.18 -9.60
N ALA A 117 0.81 -29.36 -8.67
CA ALA A 117 1.00 -30.20 -7.49
C ALA A 117 1.28 -31.67 -7.83
N ALA A 118 0.88 -32.15 -9.02
CA ALA A 118 1.17 -33.51 -9.49
C ALA A 118 2.58 -33.66 -10.11
N LYS A 119 3.28 -32.56 -10.44
CA LYS A 119 4.61 -32.63 -11.04
C LYS A 119 5.71 -32.96 -10.01
N PRO A 120 6.86 -33.50 -10.44
CA PRO A 120 8.10 -33.50 -9.66
C PRO A 120 8.49 -32.10 -9.19
N ILE A 121 9.06 -31.97 -8.00
CA ILE A 121 9.35 -30.68 -7.35
C ILE A 121 10.23 -29.74 -8.21
N ASP A 122 11.19 -30.31 -8.94
CA ASP A 122 12.11 -29.62 -9.84
C ASP A 122 11.46 -29.14 -11.15
N GLN A 123 10.23 -29.59 -11.43
CA GLN A 123 9.44 -29.22 -12.62
C GLN A 123 8.22 -28.37 -12.27
N ARG A 124 7.94 -28.14 -10.99
CA ARG A 124 6.81 -27.32 -10.54
C ARG A 124 7.02 -25.85 -10.86
N ASN A 125 5.92 -25.15 -11.07
CA ASN A 125 5.93 -23.70 -11.08
C ASN A 125 6.28 -23.15 -9.69
N THR A 126 7.10 -22.10 -9.63
CA THR A 126 7.56 -21.49 -8.38
C THR A 126 6.41 -21.01 -7.48
N ILE A 127 5.30 -20.51 -8.04
CA ILE A 127 4.12 -20.08 -7.26
C ILE A 127 3.48 -21.27 -6.56
N SER A 128 3.43 -22.44 -7.20
CA SER A 128 2.93 -23.67 -6.57
C SER A 128 3.82 -24.11 -5.42
N MET A 129 5.15 -23.94 -5.54
CA MET A 129 6.07 -24.24 -4.45
C MET A 129 5.87 -23.33 -3.24
N TRP A 130 5.57 -22.04 -3.45
CA TRP A 130 5.21 -21.13 -2.35
C TRP A 130 3.93 -21.57 -1.63
N LEU A 131 2.92 -22.00 -2.39
CA LEU A 131 1.68 -22.53 -1.81
C LEU A 131 1.92 -23.82 -1.00
N ASP A 132 2.77 -24.72 -1.50
CA ASP A 132 3.15 -25.94 -0.79
C ASP A 132 3.84 -25.62 0.53
N GLU A 133 4.75 -24.63 0.53
CA GLU A 133 5.42 -24.18 1.75
C GLU A 133 4.45 -23.54 2.77
N ILE A 134 3.51 -22.70 2.32
CA ILE A 134 2.48 -22.13 3.21
C ILE A 134 1.66 -23.24 3.87
N LYS A 135 1.21 -24.24 3.10
CA LYS A 135 0.45 -25.37 3.64
C LYS A 135 1.28 -26.18 4.64
N SER A 136 2.56 -26.39 4.36
CA SER A 136 3.49 -27.06 5.27
C SER A 136 3.59 -26.31 6.61
N GLN A 137 3.73 -24.98 6.55
CA GLN A 137 3.78 -24.11 7.74
C GLN A 137 2.45 -24.07 8.52
N GLU A 138 1.30 -24.11 7.85
CA GLU A 138 -0.02 -24.20 8.50
C GLU A 138 -0.20 -25.52 9.25
N VAL A 139 0.19 -26.65 8.63
CA VAL A 139 0.15 -27.97 9.26
C VAL A 139 1.07 -28.01 10.48
N ALA A 140 2.30 -27.51 10.36
CA ALA A 140 3.26 -27.47 11.46
C ALA A 140 2.77 -26.64 12.67
N ARG A 141 2.00 -25.58 12.41
CA ARG A 141 1.40 -24.72 13.46
C ARG A 141 0.17 -25.33 14.13
N GLY A 142 -0.46 -26.33 13.52
CA GLY A 142 -1.73 -26.89 14.02
C GLY A 142 -2.90 -25.90 13.94
N SER A 143 -2.92 -25.08 12.88
CA SER A 143 -3.98 -24.07 12.68
C SER A 143 -5.37 -24.71 12.67
N LYS A 144 -6.32 -24.10 13.38
CA LYS A 144 -7.70 -24.60 13.49
C LYS A 144 -8.58 -23.97 12.40
N PRO A 145 -9.31 -24.78 11.61
CA PRO A 145 -10.18 -24.24 10.57
C PRO A 145 -11.22 -23.27 11.12
N GLY A 146 -11.29 -22.08 10.53
CA GLY A 146 -12.30 -21.09 10.87
C GLY A 146 -12.00 -20.25 12.10
N GLU A 147 -10.88 -20.39 12.78
CA GLU A 147 -10.44 -19.44 13.81
C GLU A 147 -9.49 -18.40 13.19
N VAL A 148 -9.65 -17.12 13.55
CA VAL A 148 -8.67 -16.09 13.16
C VAL A 148 -7.46 -16.24 14.07
N GLN A 149 -6.26 -16.28 13.47
CA GLN A 149 -5.01 -16.48 14.18
C GLN A 149 -4.02 -15.39 13.80
N HIS A 150 -3.23 -14.94 14.78
CA HIS A 150 -2.07 -14.09 14.52
C HIS A 150 -0.92 -14.97 14.06
N ILE A 151 -0.37 -14.67 12.89
CA ILE A 151 0.77 -15.39 12.32
C ILE A 151 1.89 -14.42 11.98
N THR A 152 3.13 -14.83 12.23
CA THR A 152 4.29 -14.14 11.67
C THR A 152 4.34 -14.40 10.17
N ILE A 153 4.58 -13.34 9.40
CA ILE A 153 4.67 -13.43 7.94
C ILE A 153 6.02 -14.02 7.53
N THR A 154 6.00 -15.15 6.83
CA THR A 154 7.21 -15.80 6.31
C THR A 154 7.55 -15.31 4.89
N GLY A 155 8.73 -15.65 4.39
CA GLY A 155 9.10 -15.38 2.99
C GLY A 155 8.12 -15.98 1.98
N ALA A 156 7.60 -17.20 2.25
CA ALA A 156 6.57 -17.83 1.42
C ALA A 156 5.26 -17.03 1.42
N ALA A 157 4.81 -16.58 2.60
CA ALA A 157 3.63 -15.73 2.74
C ALA A 157 3.82 -14.38 2.02
N CYS A 158 5.00 -13.75 2.13
CA CYS A 158 5.33 -12.52 1.38
C CYS A 158 5.27 -12.75 -0.13
N CYS A 159 5.75 -13.89 -0.64
CA CYS A 159 5.70 -14.19 -2.07
C CYS A 159 4.28 -14.46 -2.56
N PHE A 160 3.57 -15.40 -1.92
CA PHE A 160 2.27 -15.88 -2.39
C PHE A 160 1.15 -14.87 -2.13
N PHE A 161 1.00 -14.38 -0.90
CA PHE A 161 -0.03 -13.39 -0.59
C PHE A 161 0.33 -12.00 -1.11
N GLY A 162 1.63 -11.68 -1.21
CA GLY A 162 2.09 -10.49 -1.93
C GLY A 162 1.67 -10.55 -3.40
N LEU A 163 1.93 -11.65 -4.10
CA LEU A 163 1.46 -11.82 -5.49
C LEU A 163 -0.07 -11.76 -5.60
N ALA A 164 -0.80 -12.41 -4.70
CA ALA A 164 -2.26 -12.36 -4.68
C ALA A 164 -2.75 -10.91 -4.52
N TYR A 165 -2.12 -10.13 -3.64
CA TYR A 165 -2.44 -8.73 -3.45
C TYR A 165 -2.03 -7.86 -4.63
N ASN A 166 -0.90 -8.13 -5.28
CA ASN A 166 -0.48 -7.44 -6.50
C ASN A 166 -1.51 -7.61 -7.63
N LEU A 167 -1.98 -8.85 -7.84
CA LEU A 167 -3.04 -9.15 -8.80
C LEU A 167 -4.35 -8.44 -8.46
N TYR A 168 -4.73 -8.45 -7.18
CA TYR A 168 -5.94 -7.77 -6.72
C TYR A 168 -5.86 -6.26 -6.94
N LEU A 169 -4.75 -5.62 -6.56
CA LEU A 169 -4.57 -4.19 -6.72
C LEU A 169 -4.59 -3.79 -8.18
N LEU A 170 -3.91 -4.52 -9.05
CA LEU A 170 -3.90 -4.19 -10.48
C LEU A 170 -5.30 -4.31 -11.07
N ASP A 171 -6.04 -5.38 -10.78
CA ASP A 171 -7.43 -5.57 -11.24
C ASP A 171 -8.37 -4.47 -10.71
N HIS A 172 -8.23 -4.12 -9.43
CA HIS A 172 -9.12 -3.15 -8.75
C HIS A 172 -8.80 -1.68 -9.07
N ASN A 173 -7.61 -1.37 -9.58
CA ASN A 173 -7.18 0.01 -9.82
C ASN A 173 -6.94 0.34 -11.30
N ALA A 174 -6.74 -0.67 -12.14
CA ALA A 174 -6.48 -0.50 -13.56
C ALA A 174 -7.15 -1.64 -14.35
N GLU A 175 -6.37 -2.55 -14.92
CA GLU A 175 -6.83 -3.72 -15.66
C GLU A 175 -5.90 -4.89 -15.39
N LEU A 176 -6.45 -6.07 -15.06
CA LEU A 176 -5.69 -7.30 -15.00
C LEU A 176 -5.75 -8.04 -16.34
N GLN A 177 -4.74 -7.81 -17.19
CA GLN A 177 -4.66 -8.47 -18.49
C GLN A 177 -4.27 -9.94 -18.37
N LYS A 178 -4.93 -10.81 -19.14
CA LYS A 178 -4.67 -12.26 -19.18
C LYS A 178 -3.19 -12.62 -19.39
N ARG A 179 -2.43 -11.78 -20.12
CA ARG A 179 -0.99 -11.98 -20.37
C ARG A 179 -0.17 -12.12 -19.08
N TYR A 180 -0.53 -11.40 -18.02
CA TYR A 180 0.16 -11.55 -16.73
C TYR A 180 -0.07 -12.94 -16.15
N LEU A 181 -1.30 -13.45 -16.19
CA LEU A 181 -1.65 -14.78 -15.71
C LEU A 181 -0.91 -15.86 -16.51
N ASP A 182 -0.94 -15.77 -17.84
CA ASP A 182 -0.25 -16.72 -18.74
C ASP A 182 1.28 -16.73 -18.49
N ARG A 183 1.89 -15.56 -18.25
CA ARG A 183 3.33 -15.44 -17.93
C ARG A 183 3.66 -15.97 -16.55
N LEU A 184 2.82 -15.75 -15.54
CA LEU A 184 3.01 -16.29 -14.19
C LEU A 184 2.96 -17.83 -14.17
N GLN A 185 2.07 -18.43 -14.97
CA GLN A 185 1.96 -19.88 -15.10
C GLN A 185 3.16 -20.50 -15.86
N ASN A 186 3.96 -19.70 -16.57
CA ASN A 186 5.15 -20.14 -17.30
C ASN A 186 6.45 -19.78 -16.55
N ASN A 187 7.19 -20.79 -16.07
CA ASN A 187 8.43 -20.58 -15.32
C ASN A 187 9.46 -19.64 -16.00
N GLY A 188 9.64 -19.73 -17.32
CA GLY A 188 10.63 -18.88 -18.02
C GLY A 188 10.27 -17.39 -18.05
N ASN A 189 8.98 -17.07 -17.89
CA ASN A 189 8.45 -15.71 -17.94
C ASN A 189 8.00 -15.18 -16.57
N LEU A 190 7.87 -16.07 -15.57
CA LEU A 190 7.35 -15.79 -14.24
C LEU A 190 8.07 -14.64 -13.56
N GLN A 191 9.42 -14.64 -13.54
CA GLN A 191 10.19 -13.62 -12.83
C GLN A 191 9.86 -12.20 -13.30
N GLY A 192 9.74 -11.99 -14.60
CA GLY A 192 9.43 -10.67 -15.16
C GLY A 192 8.04 -10.21 -14.73
N ALA A 193 7.03 -11.04 -14.97
CA ALA A 193 5.64 -10.73 -14.64
C ALA A 193 5.44 -10.52 -13.13
N TYR A 194 6.10 -11.33 -12.30
CA TYR A 194 6.09 -11.19 -10.85
C TYR A 194 6.63 -9.82 -10.40
N TYR A 195 7.77 -9.40 -10.94
CA TYR A 195 8.39 -8.13 -10.55
C TYR A 195 7.64 -6.91 -11.09
N GLU A 196 7.11 -6.98 -12.31
CA GLU A 196 6.24 -5.94 -12.88
C GLU A 196 4.99 -5.73 -12.01
N LEU A 197 4.33 -6.81 -11.59
CA LEU A 197 3.18 -6.77 -10.68
C LEU A 197 3.53 -6.20 -9.30
N LEU A 198 4.73 -6.50 -8.80
CA LEU A 198 5.25 -5.92 -7.55
C LEU A 198 5.41 -4.40 -7.68
N VAL A 199 6.03 -3.93 -8.76
CA VAL A 199 6.21 -2.49 -9.02
C VAL A 199 4.86 -1.80 -9.21
N ALA A 200 3.91 -2.45 -9.88
CA ALA A 200 2.54 -1.94 -10.01
C ALA A 200 1.86 -1.78 -8.64
N ASN A 201 1.99 -2.77 -7.74
CA ASN A 201 1.49 -2.67 -6.35
C ASN A 201 2.08 -1.45 -5.64
N VAL A 202 3.41 -1.28 -5.68
CA VAL A 202 4.11 -0.17 -5.04
C VAL A 202 3.58 1.17 -5.55
N LEU A 203 3.43 1.32 -6.86
CA LEU A 203 2.95 2.57 -7.46
C LEU A 203 1.48 2.85 -7.15
N ILE A 204 0.61 1.84 -7.19
CA ILE A 204 -0.80 2.00 -6.78
C ILE A 204 -0.89 2.45 -5.32
N ARG A 205 -0.13 1.81 -4.42
CA ARG A 205 -0.09 2.15 -3.00
C ARG A 205 0.53 3.53 -2.75
N ALA A 206 1.46 3.97 -3.58
CA ALA A 206 2.03 5.32 -3.59
C ALA A 206 1.10 6.38 -4.21
N GLY A 207 -0.09 6.00 -4.71
CA GLY A 207 -1.10 6.95 -5.18
C GLY A 207 -1.02 7.27 -6.67
N PHE A 208 -0.46 6.36 -7.48
CA PHE A 208 -0.44 6.49 -8.92
C PHE A 208 -1.65 5.79 -9.55
N ALA A 209 -2.19 6.38 -10.61
CA ALA A 209 -3.05 5.70 -11.56
C ALA A 209 -2.17 5.08 -12.66
N LEU A 210 -2.40 3.81 -13.00
CA LEU A 210 -1.60 3.09 -13.99
C LEU A 210 -2.35 2.95 -15.31
N GLU A 211 -1.64 3.09 -16.42
CA GLU A 211 -2.13 2.81 -17.77
C GLU A 211 -1.17 1.79 -18.40
N LEU A 212 -1.66 0.57 -18.67
CA LEU A 212 -0.86 -0.49 -19.28
C LEU A 212 -0.63 -0.21 -20.77
N GLU A 213 0.61 -0.39 -21.23
CA GLU A 213 0.95 -0.21 -22.63
C GLU A 213 0.50 -1.41 -23.48
N ASP A 214 0.17 -1.12 -24.74
CA ASP A 214 -0.15 -2.14 -25.74
C ASP A 214 1.13 -2.79 -26.28
N GLU A 215 1.63 -3.78 -25.55
CA GLU A 215 2.80 -4.58 -25.93
C GLU A 215 2.57 -5.45 -27.19
N THR A 216 1.38 -5.47 -27.78
CA THR A 216 1.16 -6.15 -29.06
C THR A 216 1.71 -5.34 -30.25
N ASP A 217 2.02 -4.06 -30.05
CA ASP A 217 2.72 -3.25 -31.03
C ASP A 217 4.24 -3.54 -30.99
N ILE A 218 4.69 -4.42 -31.88
CA ILE A 218 6.12 -4.76 -32.04
C ILE A 218 6.91 -3.69 -32.80
N ARG A 219 6.29 -2.59 -33.25
CA ARG A 219 6.96 -1.56 -34.07
C ARG A 219 7.88 -0.69 -33.24
N GLN A 220 7.64 -0.58 -31.93
CA GLN A 220 8.47 0.20 -31.01
C GLN A 220 8.79 -0.61 -29.75
N LYS A 221 9.81 -0.17 -29.01
CA LYS A 221 10.05 -0.69 -27.67
C LYS A 221 9.20 0.11 -26.70
N HIS A 222 8.40 -0.57 -25.89
CA HIS A 222 7.52 0.04 -24.91
C HIS A 222 8.09 -0.13 -23.50
N CYS A 223 7.88 0.88 -22.65
CA CYS A 223 7.93 0.70 -21.20
C CYS A 223 6.79 -0.24 -20.76
N GLU A 224 6.90 -0.82 -19.57
CA GLU A 224 5.92 -1.84 -19.11
C GLU A 224 4.52 -1.21 -18.95
N PHE A 225 4.48 0.00 -18.40
CA PHE A 225 3.27 0.82 -18.27
C PHE A 225 3.64 2.27 -17.96
N SER A 226 2.66 3.16 -18.01
CA SER A 226 2.79 4.53 -17.51
C SER A 226 2.05 4.71 -16.19
N ALA A 227 2.52 5.65 -15.38
CA ALA A 227 2.01 5.92 -14.04
C ALA A 227 1.80 7.43 -13.86
N THR A 228 0.59 7.84 -13.51
CA THR A 228 0.25 9.25 -13.26
C THR A 228 0.01 9.46 -11.76
N SER A 229 0.81 10.32 -11.13
CA SER A 229 0.63 10.68 -9.72
C SER A 229 -0.71 11.38 -9.52
N LYS A 230 -1.59 10.83 -8.68
CA LYS A 230 -2.87 11.49 -8.33
C LYS A 230 -2.65 12.76 -7.52
N ARG A 231 -1.49 12.93 -6.88
CA ARG A 231 -1.16 14.10 -6.07
C ARG A 231 -0.65 15.26 -6.92
N THR A 232 0.28 15.01 -7.83
CA THR A 232 0.96 16.09 -8.59
C THR A 232 0.48 16.21 -10.03
N GLY A 233 -0.22 15.19 -10.55
CA GLY A 233 -0.61 15.10 -11.96
C GLY A 233 0.56 14.74 -12.90
N ARG A 234 1.77 14.54 -12.40
CA ARG A 234 2.92 14.15 -13.23
C ARG A 234 2.76 12.71 -13.75
N LYS A 235 3.03 12.52 -15.04
CA LYS A 235 3.08 11.22 -15.71
C LYS A 235 4.51 10.73 -15.78
N TYR A 236 4.69 9.42 -15.58
CA TYR A 236 5.98 8.76 -15.61
C TYR A 236 5.92 7.48 -16.43
N TRP A 237 7.02 7.19 -17.12
CA TRP A 237 7.24 5.96 -17.85
C TRP A 237 7.99 4.95 -16.97
N VAL A 238 7.41 3.78 -16.78
CA VAL A 238 7.88 2.81 -15.78
C VAL A 238 8.63 1.66 -16.44
N GLU A 239 9.85 1.40 -15.96
CA GLU A 239 10.60 0.19 -16.30
C GLU A 239 10.85 -0.64 -15.05
N ALA A 240 10.55 -1.95 -15.11
CA ALA A 240 10.82 -2.89 -14.04
C ALA A 240 11.72 -4.04 -14.53
N LYS A 241 12.88 -4.22 -13.91
CA LYS A 241 13.77 -5.36 -14.17
C LYS A 241 14.29 -5.99 -12.88
N MET A 242 14.24 -7.31 -12.82
CA MET A 242 14.89 -8.09 -11.77
C MET A 242 16.04 -8.89 -12.39
N ARG A 243 17.21 -8.88 -11.75
CA ARG A 243 18.37 -9.69 -12.14
C ARG A 243 17.97 -11.17 -12.15
N GLY A 244 18.10 -11.80 -13.31
CA GLY A 244 17.89 -13.25 -13.45
C GLY A 244 19.05 -14.04 -12.86
N VAL A 245 18.75 -14.98 -11.95
CA VAL A 245 19.73 -15.87 -11.31
C VAL A 245 19.33 -17.31 -11.56
N CYS A 246 20.21 -18.10 -12.17
CA CYS A 246 19.92 -19.49 -12.52
C CYS A 246 19.44 -20.29 -11.30
N GLY A 247 18.36 -21.05 -11.46
CA GLY A 247 17.73 -21.83 -10.40
C GLY A 247 16.71 -21.07 -9.55
N LEU A 248 16.54 -19.76 -9.76
CA LEU A 248 15.55 -18.95 -9.04
C LEU A 248 14.49 -18.41 -9.98
N LEU A 249 13.24 -18.44 -9.53
CA LEU A 249 12.08 -17.87 -10.23
C LEU A 249 11.99 -18.32 -11.69
N GLY A 250 12.34 -19.59 -11.96
CA GLY A 250 12.28 -20.23 -13.28
C GLY A 250 13.43 -19.87 -14.24
N ARG A 251 14.45 -19.14 -13.79
CA ARG A 251 15.65 -18.84 -14.60
C ARG A 251 16.60 -20.03 -14.72
N THR A 252 17.25 -20.13 -15.86
CA THR A 252 18.19 -21.19 -16.22
C THR A 252 19.60 -20.60 -16.47
N ASP A 253 20.53 -21.44 -16.91
CA ASP A 253 21.86 -21.01 -17.37
C ASP A 253 21.82 -20.21 -18.69
N LYS A 254 20.73 -20.32 -19.46
CA LYS A 254 20.54 -19.59 -20.72
C LYS A 254 20.15 -18.13 -20.52
N ASP A 255 19.42 -17.83 -19.45
CA ASP A 255 18.75 -16.54 -19.22
C ASP A 255 18.96 -15.99 -17.80
N GLY A 256 19.76 -16.67 -16.98
CA GLY A 256 20.18 -16.23 -15.65
C GLY A 256 21.70 -16.19 -15.50
N VAL A 257 22.18 -15.37 -14.59
CA VAL A 257 23.60 -15.42 -14.19
C VAL A 257 23.85 -16.61 -13.27
N SER A 258 25.11 -17.06 -13.22
CA SER A 258 25.51 -18.13 -12.30
C SER A 258 25.18 -17.76 -10.85
N PRO A 259 24.70 -18.69 -10.01
CA PRO A 259 24.54 -18.44 -8.57
C PRO A 259 25.87 -18.12 -7.87
N LYS A 260 27.00 -18.44 -8.51
CA LYS A 260 28.35 -18.12 -8.02
C LYS A 260 28.80 -16.70 -8.36
N GLU A 261 28.05 -15.96 -9.17
CA GLU A 261 28.33 -14.55 -9.47
C GLU A 261 28.17 -13.72 -8.20
N ARG A 262 29.29 -13.20 -7.71
CA ARG A 262 29.37 -12.48 -6.43
C ARG A 262 28.99 -11.01 -6.54
N ASP A 263 28.92 -10.45 -7.75
CA ASP A 263 28.47 -9.08 -7.95
C ASP A 263 26.97 -9.00 -8.24
N PRO A 264 26.12 -8.69 -7.24
CA PRO A 264 24.69 -8.53 -7.46
C PRO A 264 24.37 -7.35 -8.38
N THR A 265 25.26 -6.36 -8.46
CA THR A 265 25.08 -5.15 -9.29
C THR A 265 25.50 -5.34 -10.76
N SER A 266 25.98 -6.54 -11.13
CA SER A 266 26.57 -6.83 -12.45
C SER A 266 25.66 -6.52 -13.64
N ARG A 267 24.34 -6.72 -13.50
CA ARG A 267 23.34 -6.46 -14.56
C ARG A 267 22.69 -5.07 -14.47
N MET A 268 22.92 -4.34 -13.38
CA MET A 268 22.25 -3.08 -13.09
C MET A 268 22.50 -2.04 -14.19
N THR A 269 23.76 -1.89 -14.62
CA THR A 269 24.13 -0.94 -15.69
C THR A 269 23.43 -1.26 -17.01
N THR A 270 23.27 -2.56 -17.34
CA THR A 270 22.58 -3.00 -18.55
C THR A 270 21.09 -2.68 -18.49
N HIS A 271 20.41 -3.05 -17.39
CA HIS A 271 18.98 -2.76 -17.23
C HIS A 271 18.66 -1.27 -17.29
N ILE A 272 19.49 -0.44 -16.65
CA ILE A 272 19.32 1.02 -16.70
C ILE A 272 19.57 1.56 -18.12
N ALA A 273 20.60 1.08 -18.82
CA ALA A 273 20.88 1.52 -20.18
C ALA A 273 19.76 1.13 -21.15
N GLU A 274 19.20 -0.07 -21.03
CA GLU A 274 18.06 -0.55 -21.81
C GLU A 274 16.81 0.29 -21.55
N ALA A 275 16.52 0.60 -20.28
CA ALA A 275 15.41 1.46 -19.86
C ALA A 275 15.50 2.86 -20.47
N LEU A 276 16.69 3.47 -20.39
CA LEU A 276 16.95 4.80 -20.93
C LEU A 276 16.92 4.85 -22.47
N GLY A 277 17.14 3.71 -23.12
CA GLY A 277 17.05 3.56 -24.57
C GLY A 277 15.62 3.46 -25.10
N LYS A 278 14.61 3.30 -24.24
CA LYS A 278 13.19 3.30 -24.63
C LYS A 278 12.66 4.73 -24.77
N PRO A 279 11.81 5.01 -25.77
CA PRO A 279 11.09 6.28 -25.86
C PRO A 279 10.30 6.55 -24.57
N ALA A 280 10.38 7.78 -24.08
CA ALA A 280 9.54 8.28 -23.00
C ALA A 280 9.41 9.79 -23.21
N GLU A 281 8.18 10.26 -23.35
CA GLU A 281 7.89 11.69 -23.55
C GLU A 281 8.09 12.49 -22.25
N ASP A 282 7.85 11.84 -21.10
CA ASP A 282 7.94 12.42 -19.76
C ASP A 282 9.09 11.82 -18.94
N GLU A 283 9.05 12.01 -17.61
CA GLU A 283 10.02 11.47 -16.66
C GLU A 283 9.94 9.93 -16.57
N ARG A 284 11.03 9.30 -16.11
CA ARG A 284 11.12 7.83 -15.96
C ARG A 284 11.21 7.43 -14.49
N LEU A 285 10.50 6.35 -14.15
CA LEU A 285 10.74 5.58 -12.92
C LEU A 285 11.36 4.23 -13.34
N ILE A 286 12.59 3.96 -12.90
CA ILE A 286 13.33 2.75 -13.25
C ILE A 286 13.53 1.93 -11.97
N PHE A 287 13.00 0.72 -11.94
CA PHE A 287 13.10 -0.22 -10.84
C PHE A 287 14.03 -1.36 -11.23
N VAL A 288 15.09 -1.57 -10.43
CA VAL A 288 16.05 -2.66 -10.62
C VAL A 288 16.20 -3.47 -9.35
N ASP A 289 15.67 -4.70 -9.35
CA ASP A 289 15.91 -5.63 -8.25
C ASP A 289 17.18 -6.46 -8.50
N LEU A 290 18.05 -6.50 -7.50
CA LEU A 290 19.33 -7.18 -7.56
C LEU A 290 19.22 -8.69 -7.40
N ASN A 291 18.09 -9.19 -6.87
CA ASN A 291 17.83 -10.59 -6.59
C ASN A 291 19.08 -11.25 -5.99
N ALA A 292 19.51 -10.75 -4.85
CA ALA A 292 20.72 -11.14 -4.14
C ALA A 292 20.37 -11.77 -2.79
N ASP A 293 21.36 -12.45 -2.20
CA ASP A 293 21.23 -12.84 -0.79
C ASP A 293 21.27 -11.58 0.09
N VAL A 294 20.62 -11.64 1.24
CA VAL A 294 20.61 -10.53 2.22
C VAL A 294 21.92 -10.59 3.01
N GLU A 295 22.62 -9.46 3.08
CA GLU A 295 23.87 -9.34 3.84
C GLU A 295 23.59 -8.78 5.23
N THR A 296 24.01 -9.49 6.27
CA THR A 296 24.08 -8.93 7.63
C THR A 296 25.43 -8.25 7.81
N THR A 297 25.43 -6.92 7.76
CA THR A 297 26.64 -6.13 7.99
C THR A 297 26.61 -5.46 9.37
N PRO A 298 27.77 -5.19 10.01
CA PRO A 298 27.83 -4.49 11.30
C PRO A 298 27.24 -3.07 11.25
N THR A 299 27.27 -2.43 10.08
CA THR A 299 26.72 -1.08 9.85
C THR A 299 25.23 -1.10 9.53
N GLY A 300 24.65 -2.27 9.21
CA GLY A 300 23.29 -2.41 8.69
C GLY A 300 23.15 -2.08 7.20
N GLU A 301 24.18 -1.52 6.56
CA GLU A 301 24.19 -1.23 5.12
C GLU A 301 24.80 -2.39 4.31
N PRO A 302 24.11 -2.92 3.29
CA PRO A 302 24.63 -4.00 2.47
C PRO A 302 25.75 -3.51 1.52
N ALA A 303 26.77 -4.35 1.29
CA ALA A 303 27.96 -3.96 0.53
C ALA A 303 27.67 -3.57 -0.93
N TRP A 304 26.54 -4.04 -1.48
CA TRP A 304 26.12 -3.69 -2.83
C TRP A 304 25.73 -2.21 -2.97
N MET A 305 25.28 -1.52 -1.92
CA MET A 305 24.78 -0.14 -2.00
C MET A 305 25.86 0.82 -2.51
N ALA A 306 27.03 0.83 -1.85
CA ALA A 306 28.15 1.68 -2.27
C ALA A 306 28.61 1.36 -3.71
N LYS A 307 28.49 0.10 -4.13
CA LYS A 307 28.81 -0.33 -5.49
C LYS A 307 27.76 0.12 -6.50
N ALA A 308 26.48 0.07 -6.15
CA ALA A 308 25.38 0.57 -6.96
C ALA A 308 25.52 2.08 -7.17
N VAL A 309 25.77 2.85 -6.10
CA VAL A 309 26.03 4.31 -6.19
C VAL A 309 27.17 4.61 -7.16
N ARG A 310 28.33 3.94 -7.03
CA ARG A 310 29.46 4.14 -7.96
C ARG A 310 29.10 3.86 -9.42
N ARG A 311 28.30 2.83 -9.69
CA ARG A 311 27.82 2.51 -11.05
C ARG A 311 26.84 3.55 -11.57
N LEU A 312 25.97 4.07 -10.71
CA LEU A 312 25.01 5.13 -11.02
C LEU A 312 25.72 6.46 -11.31
N ASP A 313 26.70 6.86 -10.48
CA ASP A 313 27.56 8.02 -10.72
C ASP A 313 28.30 7.91 -12.06
N SER A 314 28.84 6.73 -12.36
CA SER A 314 29.49 6.48 -13.64
C SER A 314 28.52 6.55 -14.81
N ARG A 315 27.26 6.16 -14.63
CA ARG A 315 26.23 6.26 -15.66
C ARG A 315 25.82 7.72 -15.87
N GLU A 316 25.67 8.48 -14.80
CA GLU A 316 25.28 9.89 -14.81
C GLU A 316 26.24 10.74 -15.65
N ARG A 317 27.55 10.50 -15.53
CA ARG A 317 28.59 11.17 -16.34
C ARG A 317 28.48 10.93 -17.86
N ASN A 318 27.72 9.92 -18.27
CA ASN A 318 27.55 9.50 -19.66
C ASN A 318 26.08 9.52 -20.10
N LEU A 319 25.25 10.34 -19.46
CA LEU A 319 23.88 10.58 -19.89
C LEU A 319 23.85 11.42 -21.15
N SER A 320 22.84 11.20 -21.99
CA SER A 320 22.50 12.15 -23.03
C SER A 320 21.98 13.46 -22.42
N ASP A 321 22.20 14.58 -23.09
CA ASP A 321 21.74 15.89 -22.62
C ASP A 321 20.23 15.88 -22.32
N GLY A 322 19.86 16.39 -21.14
CA GLY A 322 18.47 16.46 -20.67
C GLY A 322 17.85 15.11 -20.26
N GLN A 323 18.56 13.99 -20.38
CA GLN A 323 18.06 12.68 -19.96
C GLN A 323 18.08 12.57 -18.44
N THR A 324 16.91 12.32 -17.83
CA THR A 324 16.75 12.13 -16.39
C THR A 324 15.94 10.88 -16.07
N ALA A 325 16.14 10.32 -14.87
CA ALA A 325 15.32 9.25 -14.32
C ALA A 325 15.41 9.17 -12.79
N TYR A 326 14.32 8.77 -12.14
CA TYR A 326 14.37 8.25 -10.77
C TYR A 326 14.70 6.76 -10.85
N VAL A 327 15.76 6.34 -10.19
CA VAL A 327 16.17 4.95 -10.14
C VAL A 327 15.98 4.41 -8.73
N PHE A 328 15.25 3.31 -8.61
CA PHE A 328 15.08 2.55 -7.38
C PHE A 328 15.76 1.20 -7.53
N VAL A 329 16.83 0.99 -6.77
CA VAL A 329 17.53 -0.30 -6.73
C VAL A 329 17.06 -1.04 -5.48
N THR A 330 16.49 -2.23 -5.66
CA THR A 330 15.94 -3.03 -4.57
C THR A 330 16.64 -4.36 -4.41
N ASN A 331 16.54 -4.96 -3.23
CA ASN A 331 16.82 -6.37 -3.01
C ASN A 331 15.70 -6.95 -2.14
N LEU A 332 14.65 -7.43 -2.78
CA LEU A 332 13.46 -8.02 -2.14
C LEU A 332 13.57 -9.55 -2.14
N ALA A 333 14.37 -10.09 -1.23
CA ALA A 333 14.82 -11.49 -1.26
C ALA A 333 13.83 -12.52 -0.68
N PHE A 334 12.52 -12.24 -0.67
CA PHE A 334 11.50 -13.09 -0.02
C PHE A 334 11.52 -14.54 -0.54
N HIS A 335 11.71 -14.72 -1.85
CA HIS A 335 11.72 -16.03 -2.51
C HIS A 335 12.95 -16.89 -2.17
N ARG A 336 14.00 -16.29 -1.58
CA ARG A 336 15.22 -17.00 -1.15
C ARG A 336 15.09 -17.59 0.26
N TYR A 337 14.19 -17.05 1.07
CA TYR A 337 14.06 -17.37 2.50
C TYR A 337 12.62 -17.72 2.87
N LEU A 338 12.05 -18.71 2.18
CA LEU A 338 10.62 -19.03 2.25
C LEU A 338 10.11 -19.38 3.66
N SER A 339 10.94 -20.04 4.47
CA SER A 339 10.58 -20.45 5.84
C SER A 339 10.96 -19.43 6.92
N ASN A 340 11.70 -18.37 6.56
CA ASN A 340 12.11 -17.35 7.53
C ASN A 340 11.00 -16.33 7.73
N ASP A 341 10.85 -15.85 8.96
CA ASP A 341 9.97 -14.74 9.33
C ASP A 341 10.66 -13.37 9.31
N THR A 342 12.00 -13.38 9.26
CA THR A 342 12.83 -12.20 9.07
C THR A 342 13.41 -12.23 7.66
N VAL A 343 12.90 -11.35 6.80
CA VAL A 343 13.28 -11.25 5.40
C VAL A 343 13.74 -9.82 5.10
N GLY A 344 14.97 -9.70 4.61
CA GLY A 344 15.58 -8.40 4.31
C GLY A 344 14.83 -7.65 3.22
N ARG A 345 14.70 -6.34 3.41
CA ARG A 345 14.21 -5.39 2.41
C ARG A 345 15.23 -4.27 2.33
N GLU A 346 15.90 -4.20 1.20
CA GLU A 346 16.94 -3.20 1.00
C GLU A 346 16.54 -2.36 -0.21
N THR A 347 16.66 -1.04 -0.10
CA THR A 347 16.25 -0.11 -1.15
C THR A 347 17.21 1.06 -1.18
N LEU A 348 17.63 1.43 -2.39
CA LEU A 348 18.40 2.63 -2.70
C LEU A 348 17.60 3.43 -3.72
N ALA A 349 17.34 4.71 -3.42
CA ALA A 349 16.85 5.66 -4.40
C ALA A 349 18.04 6.45 -4.97
N TYR A 350 17.93 6.89 -6.22
CA TYR A 350 18.97 7.70 -6.86
C TYR A 350 18.39 8.56 -7.98
N GLY A 351 18.74 9.85 -7.99
CA GLY A 351 18.38 10.78 -9.06
C GLY A 351 19.38 10.77 -10.20
N LEU A 352 19.07 10.10 -11.30
CA LEU A 352 19.95 10.09 -12.47
C LEU A 352 19.70 11.34 -13.31
N GLY A 353 20.67 12.25 -13.38
CA GLY A 353 20.51 13.58 -13.99
C GLY A 353 19.71 14.55 -13.11
N LEU A 354 19.47 14.21 -11.83
CA LEU A 354 18.69 14.99 -10.87
C LEU A 354 19.56 15.32 -9.64
N PRO A 355 20.28 16.46 -9.62
CA PRO A 355 21.27 16.78 -8.58
C PRO A 355 20.65 17.09 -7.20
N ASP A 356 19.34 17.33 -7.16
CA ASP A 356 18.57 17.68 -5.98
C ASP A 356 17.74 16.52 -5.40
N PHE A 357 17.79 15.33 -6.02
CA PHE A 357 17.11 14.13 -5.53
C PHE A 357 18.10 13.02 -5.11
N SER A 358 18.03 12.62 -3.84
CA SER A 358 18.78 11.48 -3.28
C SER A 358 20.28 11.49 -3.68
N LYS A 359 20.95 12.62 -3.41
CA LYS A 359 22.40 12.79 -3.57
C LYS A 359 23.04 13.12 -2.23
N PRO A 360 24.25 12.59 -1.96
CA PRO A 360 25.01 12.96 -0.78
C PRO A 360 25.38 14.44 -0.82
N GLY A 361 25.49 15.06 0.35
CA GLY A 361 25.97 16.43 0.49
C GLY A 361 25.18 17.28 1.47
N TYR A 362 25.86 18.31 1.99
CA TYR A 362 25.29 19.24 2.94
C TYR A 362 24.23 20.12 2.30
N ARG A 363 23.04 20.14 2.88
CA ARG A 363 21.95 21.04 2.51
C ARG A 363 21.34 21.67 3.74
N ARG A 364 20.88 22.90 3.59
CA ARG A 364 20.03 23.56 4.58
C ARG A 364 18.72 22.77 4.72
N ILE A 365 18.19 22.65 5.93
CA ILE A 365 16.95 21.86 6.18
C ILE A 365 15.79 22.35 5.31
N LEU A 366 15.64 23.67 5.17
CA LEU A 366 14.61 24.23 4.30
C LEU A 366 14.77 23.80 2.83
N ASP A 367 16.01 23.73 2.33
CA ASP A 367 16.28 23.26 0.97
C ASP A 367 16.00 21.75 0.84
N MET A 368 16.29 20.95 1.88
CA MET A 368 15.93 19.53 1.92
C MET A 368 14.41 19.35 1.86
N TYR A 369 13.64 20.12 2.64
CA TYR A 369 12.18 20.10 2.60
C TYR A 369 11.67 20.49 1.21
N ARG A 370 12.17 21.57 0.62
CA ARG A 370 11.76 22.02 -0.73
C ARG A 370 12.10 20.99 -1.81
N ASN A 371 13.27 20.37 -1.75
CA ASN A 371 13.63 19.27 -2.64
C ASN A 371 12.70 18.07 -2.45
N LYS A 372 12.36 17.72 -1.20
CA LYS A 372 11.37 16.69 -0.90
C LYS A 372 10.01 17.03 -1.51
N GLN A 373 9.51 18.27 -1.38
CA GLN A 373 8.27 18.70 -2.02
C GLN A 373 8.34 18.63 -3.55
N LYS A 374 9.48 19.01 -4.15
CA LYS A 374 9.70 18.89 -5.60
C LYS A 374 9.65 17.43 -6.08
N HIS A 375 10.25 16.52 -5.33
CA HIS A 375 10.37 15.09 -5.67
C HIS A 375 9.39 14.21 -4.91
N ILE A 376 8.29 14.78 -4.44
CA ILE A 376 7.43 14.13 -3.45
C ILE A 376 6.87 12.78 -3.94
N ASP A 377 6.63 12.65 -5.25
CA ASP A 377 6.15 11.40 -5.85
C ASP A 377 7.17 10.26 -5.68
N ALA A 378 8.45 10.54 -5.82
CA ALA A 378 9.51 9.57 -5.60
C ALA A 378 9.64 9.20 -4.11
N TYR A 379 9.42 10.16 -3.19
CA TYR A 379 9.37 9.88 -1.76
C TYR A 379 8.18 8.98 -1.37
N ASP A 380 7.02 9.15 -2.00
CA ASP A 380 5.87 8.25 -1.78
C ASP A 380 6.17 6.83 -2.27
N VAL A 381 6.88 6.70 -3.40
CA VAL A 381 7.37 5.40 -3.90
C VAL A 381 8.34 4.77 -2.90
N MET A 382 9.27 5.54 -2.34
CA MET A 382 10.20 5.05 -1.30
C MET A 382 9.44 4.54 -0.06
N ALA A 383 8.44 5.28 0.41
CA ALA A 383 7.61 4.87 1.54
C ALA A 383 6.79 3.58 1.23
N ALA A 384 6.26 3.46 0.02
CA ALA A 384 5.55 2.26 -0.42
C ALA A 384 6.47 1.03 -0.52
N LEU A 385 7.71 1.20 -0.99
CA LEU A 385 8.74 0.15 -1.04
C LEU A 385 9.13 -0.36 0.36
N GLN A 386 9.37 0.55 1.32
CA GLN A 386 9.74 0.18 2.69
C GLN A 386 8.69 -0.70 3.38
N THR A 387 7.42 -0.47 3.06
CA THR A 387 6.28 -1.18 3.68
C THR A 387 5.85 -2.42 2.90
N TYR A 388 6.33 -2.65 1.68
CA TYR A 388 5.96 -3.81 0.86
C TYR A 388 6.22 -5.15 1.61
N PRO A 389 5.29 -6.13 1.56
CA PRO A 389 4.07 -6.17 0.75
C PRO A 389 2.84 -5.47 1.36
N CYS A 390 2.89 -5.03 2.63
CA CYS A 390 1.81 -4.36 3.36
C CYS A 390 0.41 -4.93 3.07
N ILE A 391 0.22 -6.21 3.41
CA ILE A 391 -1.03 -6.91 3.12
C ILE A 391 -2.06 -6.54 4.19
N PRO A 392 -3.22 -5.96 3.82
CA PRO A 392 -4.26 -5.63 4.79
C PRO A 392 -4.82 -6.89 5.44
N SER A 393 -5.09 -6.85 6.74
CA SER A 393 -5.78 -7.94 7.46
C SER A 393 -7.30 -7.76 7.47
N THR A 394 -7.77 -6.51 7.50
CA THR A 394 -9.19 -6.14 7.50
C THR A 394 -9.62 -5.63 6.12
N PHE A 395 -10.92 -5.68 5.86
CA PHE A 395 -11.46 -5.24 4.57
C PHE A 395 -11.76 -3.73 4.54
N ASP A 396 -12.13 -3.16 5.67
CA ASP A 396 -12.62 -1.79 5.78
C ASP A 396 -11.59 -0.82 6.37
N GLY A 397 -10.35 -1.27 6.60
CA GLY A 397 -9.28 -0.48 7.22
C GLY A 397 -9.47 -0.29 8.74
N SER A 398 -10.37 -1.03 9.38
CA SER A 398 -10.43 -1.09 10.85
C SER A 398 -9.18 -1.74 11.44
N LEU A 399 -8.92 -1.44 12.70
CA LEU A 399 -7.83 -2.05 13.45
C LEU A 399 -8.09 -3.56 13.65
N PRO A 400 -7.08 -4.44 13.49
CA PRO A 400 -7.20 -5.87 13.79
C PRO A 400 -7.78 -6.18 15.19
N SER A 401 -7.35 -5.47 16.23
CA SER A 401 -7.84 -5.66 17.60
C SER A 401 -9.34 -5.38 17.71
N GLU A 402 -9.86 -4.38 16.99
CA GLU A 402 -11.27 -4.04 16.96
C GLU A 402 -12.09 -5.02 16.10
N ALA A 403 -11.53 -5.44 14.96
CA ALA A 403 -12.19 -6.32 14.01
C ALA A 403 -12.31 -7.77 14.51
N PHE A 404 -11.31 -8.25 15.27
CA PHE A 404 -11.18 -9.66 15.64
C PHE A 404 -11.12 -9.90 17.16
N GLY A 405 -10.69 -8.92 17.96
CA GLY A 405 -10.50 -9.06 19.41
C GLY A 405 -11.76 -8.79 20.24
N GLY A 406 -12.80 -8.21 19.65
CA GLY A 406 -14.10 -7.99 20.31
C GLY A 406 -14.12 -6.87 21.37
N ILE A 407 -12.98 -6.24 21.65
CA ILE A 407 -12.84 -5.08 22.55
C ILE A 407 -12.66 -3.83 21.69
N ARG A 408 -13.56 -2.86 21.84
CA ARG A 408 -13.42 -1.56 21.15
C ARG A 408 -12.40 -0.69 21.87
N SER A 409 -11.47 -0.13 21.12
CA SER A 409 -10.53 0.87 21.63
C SER A 409 -11.25 2.17 21.98
N LEU A 410 -10.82 2.83 23.06
CA LEU A 410 -11.32 4.16 23.42
C LEU A 410 -11.03 5.17 22.30
N LYS A 411 -12.00 6.01 21.97
CA LYS A 411 -11.89 7.07 20.96
C LYS A 411 -12.11 8.44 21.59
N ILE A 412 -11.25 9.40 21.26
CA ILE A 412 -11.42 10.79 21.67
C ILE A 412 -12.68 11.34 20.99
N GLY A 413 -13.50 12.06 21.75
CA GLY A 413 -14.78 12.57 21.31
C GLY A 413 -15.97 11.65 21.62
N GLU A 414 -15.74 10.38 21.96
CA GLU A 414 -16.79 9.43 22.35
C GLU A 414 -17.04 9.42 23.86
N THR A 415 -18.22 8.96 24.26
CA THR A 415 -18.66 8.87 25.67
C THR A 415 -18.77 7.42 26.09
N TYR A 416 -18.15 7.09 27.23
CA TYR A 416 -18.12 5.75 27.80
C TYR A 416 -18.56 5.77 29.26
N PHE A 417 -19.00 4.61 29.76
CA PHE A 417 -19.19 4.37 31.18
C PHE A 417 -17.93 3.73 31.76
N PHE A 418 -17.31 4.42 32.72
CA PHE A 418 -16.11 3.99 33.42
C PHE A 418 -16.50 3.42 34.79
N ASP A 419 -16.44 2.11 34.94
CA ASP A 419 -16.84 1.37 36.14
C ASP A 419 -15.72 1.25 37.19
N ASN A 420 -14.51 1.68 36.84
CA ASN A 420 -13.33 1.74 37.72
C ASN A 420 -13.30 2.98 38.63
N ILE A 421 -14.32 3.83 38.58
CA ILE A 421 -14.54 4.95 39.50
C ILE A 421 -15.70 4.60 40.42
N GLU A 422 -15.61 4.95 41.71
CA GLU A 422 -16.65 4.68 42.70
C GLU A 422 -18.01 5.26 42.25
N GLY A 423 -19.02 4.39 42.12
CA GLY A 423 -20.34 4.73 41.60
C GLY A 423 -20.49 4.68 40.08
N GLY A 424 -19.39 4.51 39.34
CA GLY A 424 -19.32 4.52 37.89
C GLY A 424 -19.57 5.90 37.30
N VAL A 425 -18.81 6.27 36.26
CA VAL A 425 -18.91 7.61 35.66
C VAL A 425 -19.16 7.51 34.16
N LEU A 426 -20.23 8.15 33.70
CA LEU A 426 -20.45 8.39 32.28
C LEU A 426 -19.69 9.66 31.88
N ALA A 427 -18.66 9.54 31.03
CA ALA A 427 -17.84 10.68 30.65
C ALA A 427 -17.37 10.61 29.19
N LYS A 428 -17.16 11.79 28.60
CA LYS A 428 -16.64 11.97 27.25
C LYS A 428 -15.11 12.01 27.28
N VAL A 429 -14.44 11.25 26.42
CA VAL A 429 -12.99 11.31 26.26
C VAL A 429 -12.61 12.58 25.50
N THR A 430 -11.64 13.32 26.06
CA THR A 430 -11.16 14.62 25.53
C THR A 430 -9.67 14.62 25.21
N GLY A 431 -8.93 13.62 25.68
CA GLY A 431 -7.53 13.41 25.35
C GLY A 431 -7.11 12.00 25.76
N ALA A 432 -6.08 11.47 25.11
CA ALA A 432 -5.53 10.16 25.42
C ALA A 432 -4.03 10.10 25.10
N ILE A 433 -3.29 9.38 25.92
CA ILE A 433 -1.89 9.01 25.68
C ILE A 433 -1.67 7.54 26.06
N MET A 434 -0.82 6.87 25.30
CA MET A 434 -0.43 5.49 25.58
C MET A 434 0.85 5.45 26.42
N ASP A 435 0.85 4.64 27.46
CA ASP A 435 2.02 4.23 28.22
C ASP A 435 2.36 2.79 27.85
N GLU A 436 3.31 2.60 26.93
CA GLU A 436 3.69 1.25 26.48
C GLU A 436 4.35 0.40 27.57
N PRO A 437 5.28 0.93 28.41
CA PRO A 437 5.85 0.18 29.52
C PRO A 437 4.81 -0.38 30.50
N GLU A 438 3.80 0.42 30.86
CA GLU A 438 2.77 0.00 31.81
C GLU A 438 1.56 -0.72 31.17
N LYS A 439 1.46 -0.72 29.82
CA LYS A 439 0.30 -1.21 29.07
C LYS A 439 -1.01 -0.53 29.49
N LEU A 440 -0.94 0.78 29.70
CA LEU A 440 -2.07 1.61 30.10
C LEU A 440 -2.31 2.72 29.08
N ALA A 441 -3.56 3.01 28.78
CA ALA A 441 -3.97 4.25 28.17
C ALA A 441 -4.42 5.21 29.27
N TYR A 442 -3.76 6.36 29.40
CA TYR A 442 -4.23 7.45 30.25
C TYR A 442 -5.17 8.34 29.44
N VAL A 443 -6.44 8.37 29.83
CA VAL A 443 -7.47 9.14 29.15
C VAL A 443 -7.98 10.28 30.03
N THR A 444 -8.00 11.48 29.47
CA THR A 444 -8.65 12.64 30.09
C THR A 444 -10.11 12.65 29.67
N VAL A 445 -11.02 12.67 30.65
CA VAL A 445 -12.46 12.62 30.42
C VAL A 445 -13.17 13.79 31.08
N ILE A 446 -14.32 14.19 30.51
CA ILE A 446 -15.18 15.22 31.06
C ILE A 446 -16.61 14.69 31.26
N THR A 447 -17.17 14.89 32.45
CA THR A 447 -18.55 14.48 32.77
C THR A 447 -19.58 15.48 32.23
N PRO A 448 -20.87 15.13 32.16
CA PRO A 448 -21.94 16.09 31.84
C PRO A 448 -21.98 17.31 32.77
N GLU A 449 -21.52 17.16 34.01
CA GLU A 449 -21.40 18.22 35.03
C GLU A 449 -20.10 19.04 34.88
N ASN A 450 -19.37 18.86 33.78
CA ASN A 450 -18.14 19.57 33.44
C ASN A 450 -16.97 19.33 34.42
N GLN A 451 -16.96 18.17 35.08
CA GLN A 451 -15.84 17.71 35.90
C GLN A 451 -14.84 16.93 35.06
N SER A 452 -13.54 17.22 35.23
CA SER A 452 -12.47 16.59 34.46
C SER A 452 -11.70 15.58 35.32
N PHE A 453 -11.46 14.41 34.76
CA PHE A 453 -10.70 13.33 35.42
C PHE A 453 -9.66 12.75 34.45
N THR A 454 -8.58 12.18 35.00
CA THR A 454 -7.68 11.31 34.25
C THR A 454 -7.89 9.88 34.73
N ILE A 455 -8.14 8.97 33.80
CA ILE A 455 -8.41 7.56 34.06
C ILE A 455 -7.31 6.73 33.41
N ALA A 456 -6.73 5.79 34.16
CA ALA A 456 -5.88 4.76 33.61
C ALA A 456 -6.74 3.59 33.13
N HIS A 457 -6.61 3.21 31.86
CA HIS A 457 -7.36 2.13 31.24
C HIS A 457 -6.40 1.04 30.73
N PRO A 458 -6.54 -0.22 31.18
CA PRO A 458 -5.74 -1.32 30.67
C PRO A 458 -5.89 -1.52 29.16
N VAL A 459 -4.81 -1.87 28.49
CA VAL A 459 -4.76 -2.09 27.03
C VAL A 459 -4.32 -3.53 26.75
N THR A 460 -4.96 -4.19 25.79
CA THR A 460 -4.57 -5.56 25.40
C THR A 460 -3.29 -5.57 24.56
N ASP A 461 -2.65 -6.73 24.43
CA ASP A 461 -1.46 -6.87 23.59
C ASP A 461 -1.74 -6.57 22.11
N GLU A 462 -2.93 -6.92 21.62
CA GLU A 462 -3.36 -6.61 20.26
C GLU A 462 -3.58 -5.11 20.05
N GLN A 463 -4.17 -4.43 21.03
CA GLN A 463 -4.35 -2.98 21.00
C GLN A 463 -3.00 -2.24 21.07
N MET A 464 -2.05 -2.75 21.85
CA MET A 464 -0.69 -2.21 21.91
C MET A 464 0.02 -2.34 20.57
N GLU A 465 -0.12 -3.47 19.88
CA GLU A 465 0.46 -3.68 18.55
C GLU A 465 -0.17 -2.72 17.52
N ASP A 466 -1.49 -2.56 17.57
CA ASP A 466 -2.20 -1.61 16.70
C ASP A 466 -1.78 -0.16 16.97
N TYR A 467 -1.57 0.22 18.24
CA TYR A 467 -1.04 1.53 18.60
C TYR A 467 0.37 1.74 18.05
N ARG A 468 1.29 0.77 18.20
CA ARG A 468 2.66 0.87 17.67
C ARG A 468 2.70 1.09 16.16
N ARG A 469 1.77 0.45 15.44
CA ARG A 469 1.65 0.60 13.98
C ARG A 469 1.01 1.92 13.58
N HIS A 470 0.06 2.41 14.37
CA HIS A 470 -0.79 3.55 14.01
C HIS A 470 -0.93 4.59 15.15
N PRO A 471 0.17 5.08 15.74
CA PRO A 471 0.12 5.83 17.00
C PRO A 471 -0.65 7.15 16.89
N ASN A 472 -0.62 7.77 15.71
CA ASN A 472 -1.25 9.07 15.47
C ASN A 472 -2.75 9.03 15.27
N VAL A 473 -3.34 7.86 15.05
CA VAL A 473 -4.78 7.72 14.71
C VAL A 473 -5.51 6.67 15.54
N PHE A 474 -4.79 5.96 16.41
CA PHE A 474 -5.31 4.90 17.26
C PHE A 474 -6.56 5.33 18.06
N PHE A 475 -6.53 6.53 18.65
CA PHE A 475 -7.62 7.09 19.45
C PHE A 475 -8.73 7.79 18.63
N GLY A 476 -8.81 7.56 17.31
CA GLY A 476 -9.94 8.03 16.47
C GLY A 476 -9.84 9.47 15.97
N GLU A 477 -8.81 10.21 16.37
CA GLU A 477 -8.46 11.53 15.85
C GLU A 477 -6.96 11.60 15.53
N VAL A 478 -6.57 12.59 14.73
CA VAL A 478 -5.16 12.81 14.38
C VAL A 478 -4.45 13.47 15.56
N ASN A 479 -3.70 12.68 16.31
CA ASN A 479 -2.90 13.14 17.44
C ASN A 479 -1.40 13.11 17.06
N ARG A 480 -0.73 14.26 17.10
CA ARG A 480 0.70 14.38 16.78
C ARG A 480 1.62 14.11 17.97
N ASN A 481 1.08 13.86 19.17
CA ASN A 481 1.86 13.65 20.39
C ASN A 481 2.46 12.24 20.48
N GLY A 482 1.99 11.30 19.66
CA GLY A 482 2.45 9.90 19.65
C GLY A 482 3.52 9.57 18.59
N ALA A 483 3.66 10.37 17.54
CA ALA A 483 4.73 10.18 16.56
C ALA A 483 6.03 10.84 17.05
N GLY A 484 6.99 10.02 17.45
CA GLY A 484 8.37 10.47 17.56
C GLY A 484 8.87 11.07 16.24
N THR A 485 9.87 11.95 16.32
CA THR A 485 10.62 12.42 15.15
C THR A 485 11.99 11.77 15.17
N ASN A 486 12.35 11.07 14.10
CA ASN A 486 13.57 10.25 14.05
C ASN A 486 14.76 11.03 13.51
N ASN A 487 14.51 12.15 12.84
CA ASN A 487 15.54 12.98 12.23
C ASN A 487 15.17 14.48 12.20
N PRO A 488 16.15 15.39 11.98
CA PRO A 488 15.91 16.82 11.90
C PRO A 488 14.91 17.25 10.83
N LEU A 489 14.82 16.55 9.70
CA LEU A 489 13.84 16.90 8.64
C LEU A 489 12.42 16.57 9.10
N GLU A 490 12.19 15.40 9.70
CA GLU A 490 10.90 15.05 10.31
C GLU A 490 10.50 16.03 11.42
N PHE A 491 11.47 16.43 12.27
CA PHE A 491 11.20 17.44 13.29
C PHE A 491 10.85 18.80 12.68
N PHE A 492 11.54 19.21 11.62
CA PHE A 492 11.18 20.41 10.87
C PHE A 492 9.76 20.33 10.28
N GLU A 493 9.40 19.22 9.64
CA GLU A 493 8.05 19.03 9.08
C GLU A 493 6.97 19.06 10.18
N TRP A 494 7.27 18.49 11.35
CA TRP A 494 6.39 18.58 12.52
C TRP A 494 6.22 20.03 12.99
N MET A 495 7.32 20.78 13.16
CA MET A 495 7.29 22.20 13.55
C MET A 495 6.55 23.06 12.51
N LEU A 496 6.81 22.82 11.21
CA LEU A 496 6.14 23.51 10.13
C LEU A 496 4.63 23.24 10.16
N GLY A 497 4.24 21.99 10.43
CA GLY A 497 2.84 21.62 10.62
C GLY A 497 2.17 22.33 11.80
N VAL A 498 2.91 22.74 12.83
CA VAL A 498 2.40 23.58 13.94
C VAL A 498 2.28 25.04 13.48
N TYR A 499 3.33 25.59 12.88
CA TYR A 499 3.38 27.01 12.51
C TYR A 499 2.50 27.38 11.32
N THR A 500 2.13 26.42 10.48
CA THR A 500 1.17 26.62 9.38
C THR A 500 -0.20 27.10 9.92
N GLU A 501 -0.60 26.65 11.10
CA GLU A 501 -1.84 27.06 11.77
C GLU A 501 -1.67 28.33 12.63
N TYR A 502 -0.44 28.82 12.81
CA TYR A 502 -0.17 29.98 13.66
C TYR A 502 -0.40 31.30 12.90
N PRO A 503 -1.12 32.27 13.50
CA PRO A 503 -1.20 33.62 12.94
C PRO A 503 0.18 34.26 12.82
N LYS A 504 0.45 34.95 11.70
CA LYS A 504 1.71 35.67 11.44
C LYS A 504 2.12 36.58 12.61
N SER A 505 1.16 37.28 13.22
CA SER A 505 1.41 38.16 14.37
C SER A 505 1.97 37.42 15.59
N ASN A 506 1.57 36.17 15.81
CA ASN A 506 2.09 35.36 16.92
C ASN A 506 3.53 34.94 16.65
N MET A 507 3.82 34.51 15.43
CA MET A 507 5.19 34.16 15.01
C MET A 507 6.14 35.37 15.11
N LEU A 508 5.70 36.55 14.67
CA LEU A 508 6.51 37.78 14.81
C LEU A 508 6.76 38.17 16.27
N ARG A 509 5.80 37.93 17.16
CA ARG A 509 5.96 38.17 18.59
C ARG A 509 6.99 37.21 19.20
N GLU A 510 7.01 35.95 18.80
CA GLU A 510 8.06 35.00 19.18
C GLU A 510 9.45 35.40 18.68
N LEU A 511 9.51 36.03 17.52
CA LEU A 511 10.75 36.51 16.89
C LEU A 511 11.12 37.95 17.28
N SER A 512 10.43 38.56 18.25
CA SER A 512 10.59 39.99 18.59
C SER A 512 12.01 40.40 18.99
N SER A 513 12.82 39.47 19.52
CA SER A 513 14.22 39.67 19.87
C SER A 513 15.21 39.15 18.81
N HIS A 514 14.73 38.63 17.68
CA HIS A 514 15.59 38.10 16.62
C HIS A 514 16.26 39.25 15.85
N PRO A 515 17.58 39.19 15.57
CA PRO A 515 18.30 40.25 14.85
C PRO A 515 17.66 40.63 13.51
N ASP A 516 17.16 39.64 12.77
CA ASP A 516 16.54 39.81 11.45
C ASP A 516 15.01 40.07 11.47
N ILE A 517 14.45 40.57 12.58
CA ILE A 517 13.00 40.78 12.73
C ILE A 517 12.39 41.66 11.62
N GLU A 518 13.11 42.67 11.14
CA GLU A 518 12.61 43.52 10.06
C GLU A 518 12.48 42.76 8.73
N ALA A 519 13.36 41.80 8.45
CA ALA A 519 13.24 40.93 7.29
C ALA A 519 12.02 40.00 7.43
N PHE A 520 11.83 39.40 8.61
CA PHE A 520 10.68 38.50 8.87
C PHE A 520 9.32 39.18 8.74
N LYS A 521 9.22 40.48 9.05
CA LYS A 521 7.97 41.24 8.85
C LYS A 521 7.53 41.27 7.38
N THR A 522 8.47 41.20 6.44
CA THR A 522 8.19 41.23 4.99
C THR A 522 7.67 39.92 4.43
N LEU A 523 7.97 38.79 5.07
CA LEU A 523 7.57 37.45 4.63
C LEU A 523 6.05 37.25 4.70
N SER A 524 5.49 36.47 3.77
CA SER A 524 4.13 35.95 3.92
C SER A 524 4.02 35.02 5.15
N GLN A 525 2.80 34.68 5.56
CA GLN A 525 2.62 33.75 6.69
C GLN A 525 3.28 32.38 6.43
N PRO A 526 3.14 31.75 5.24
CA PRO A 526 3.78 30.46 4.98
C PRO A 526 5.31 30.54 4.97
N GLU A 527 5.87 31.58 4.36
CA GLU A 527 7.32 31.80 4.36
C GLU A 527 7.87 32.05 5.77
N LEU A 528 7.12 32.75 6.62
CA LEU A 528 7.48 32.95 8.02
C LEU A 528 7.38 31.65 8.82
N ALA A 529 6.39 30.79 8.54
CA ALA A 529 6.26 29.48 9.16
C ALA A 529 7.44 28.56 8.80
N GLU A 530 7.87 28.54 7.53
CA GLU A 530 9.08 27.84 7.10
C GLU A 530 10.34 28.34 7.83
N ALA A 531 10.54 29.65 7.85
CA ALA A 531 11.70 30.25 8.51
C ALA A 531 11.72 29.96 10.02
N LEU A 532 10.58 30.12 10.70
CA LEU A 532 10.46 29.87 12.13
C LEU A 532 10.62 28.39 12.47
N ALA A 533 10.02 27.49 11.68
CA ALA A 533 10.20 26.05 11.84
C ALA A 533 11.68 25.67 11.75
N GLU A 534 12.41 26.21 10.78
CA GLU A 534 13.83 25.95 10.62
C GLU A 534 14.66 26.46 11.80
N ILE A 535 14.43 27.71 12.23
CA ILE A 535 15.12 28.30 13.39
C ILE A 535 14.95 27.40 14.62
N ARG A 536 13.73 26.92 14.87
CA ARG A 536 13.44 26.04 16.01
C ARG A 536 14.09 24.69 15.86
N THR A 537 14.07 24.09 14.68
CA THR A 537 14.76 22.82 14.43
C THR A 537 16.26 22.94 14.67
N VAL A 538 16.91 23.95 14.11
CA VAL A 538 18.35 24.20 14.28
C VAL A 538 18.69 24.37 15.76
N GLN A 539 17.93 25.21 16.48
CA GLN A 539 18.12 25.45 17.91
C GLN A 539 17.97 24.17 18.75
N THR A 540 16.97 23.35 18.46
CA THR A 540 16.72 22.09 19.17
C THR A 540 17.82 21.07 18.91
N VAL A 541 18.23 20.89 17.65
CA VAL A 541 19.30 19.94 17.30
C VAL A 541 20.64 20.37 17.91
N GLN A 542 20.98 21.65 17.87
CA GLN A 542 22.20 22.17 18.49
C GLN A 542 22.23 21.98 20.01
N LYS A 543 21.08 22.13 20.68
CA LYS A 543 20.97 21.87 22.13
C LYS A 543 21.10 20.38 22.45
N ALA A 544 20.49 19.52 21.65
CA ALA A 544 20.54 18.07 21.84
C ALA A 544 21.93 17.49 21.54
N ASN A 545 22.67 18.09 20.62
CA ASN A 545 23.97 17.59 20.18
C ASN A 545 24.96 18.75 19.94
N PRO A 546 25.58 19.30 21.01
CA PRO A 546 26.49 20.43 20.91
C PRO A 546 27.76 20.02 20.14
N GLY A 547 27.86 20.44 18.87
CA GLY A 547 28.95 20.08 17.95
C GLY A 547 28.50 19.42 16.65
N SER A 548 27.24 19.00 16.55
CA SER A 548 26.66 18.52 15.31
C SER A 548 26.37 19.69 14.37
N LEU A 549 27.16 19.80 13.28
CA LEU A 549 26.65 20.45 12.07
C LEU A 549 25.44 19.61 11.63
N LEU A 550 24.37 20.24 11.16
CA LEU A 550 23.20 19.54 10.64
C LEU A 550 23.61 18.64 9.45
N SER A 551 24.08 17.45 9.77
CA SER A 551 24.66 16.48 8.86
C SER A 551 23.84 15.22 9.00
N GLN A 552 23.01 14.98 8.00
CA GLN A 552 22.54 13.64 7.74
C GLN A 552 22.81 13.36 6.28
N ASP A 553 23.69 12.39 6.04
CA ASP A 553 23.62 11.59 4.83
C ASP A 553 22.31 10.80 4.93
N VAL A 554 21.37 11.07 4.02
CA VAL A 554 20.19 10.22 3.77
C VAL A 554 20.40 9.53 2.44
#